data_AF-A0A3L8SQW6-F1
#
_entry.id   AF-A0A3L8SQW6-F1
#
_cell.length_a   1.000
_cell.length_b   1.000
_cell.length_c   1.000
_cell.angle_alpha   90.00
_cell.angle_beta   90.00
_cell.angle_gamma   90.00
#
_symmetry.space_group_name_H-M   'P 1'
#
loop_
_entity.id
_entity.type
_entity.pdbx_description
1 polymer ?
#
loop_
_entity_poly.entity_id
_entity_poly.type
_entity_poly.pdbx_seq_one_letter_code
_entity_poly.pdbx_strand_id
1 'polypeptide(L)'
;MEVIVGEFGIVVVPRDGADPERIMNHSSILRKYKNNILVVKDDSNHPMSVVSSTKSRLALQHGDGHVVDYLCQPVIDYILKSQLYINASG
;
A
#
# COMPACT_ATOMS: atom_id res chain seq x y z
N MET A 1 12.36 -7.91 13.55
CA MET A 1 12.20 -8.53 12.21
C MET A 1 12.14 -10.04 12.31
N GLU A 2 13.10 -10.68 12.99
CA GLU A 2 13.21 -12.15 13.09
C GLU A 2 11.95 -12.83 13.66
N VAL A 3 11.33 -12.27 14.70
CA VAL A 3 10.03 -12.78 15.22
C VAL A 3 8.92 -12.72 14.16
N ILE A 4 8.80 -11.60 13.43
CA ILE A 4 7.74 -11.42 12.43
C ILE A 4 7.85 -12.45 11.31
N VAL A 5 9.03 -12.61 10.71
CA VAL A 5 9.22 -13.56 9.59
C VAL A 5 9.51 -14.98 10.07
N GLY A 6 9.84 -15.19 11.33
CA GLY A 6 10.17 -16.51 11.89
C GLY A 6 8.99 -17.22 12.54
N GLU A 7 8.24 -16.51 13.39
CA GLU A 7 7.12 -17.09 14.16
C GLU A 7 5.76 -16.86 13.50
N PHE A 8 5.61 -15.76 12.75
CA PHE A 8 4.37 -15.45 12.05
C PHE A 8 4.52 -15.75 10.57
N GLY A 9 4.81 -14.75 9.75
CA GLY A 9 4.91 -14.81 8.30
C GLY A 9 4.50 -13.46 7.69
N ILE A 10 4.86 -13.25 6.43
CA ILE A 10 4.47 -12.05 5.68
C ILE A 10 3.91 -12.45 4.33
N VAL A 11 2.76 -11.89 3.97
CA VAL A 11 2.26 -11.92 2.59
C VAL A 11 2.60 -10.59 1.94
N VAL A 12 3.40 -10.64 0.89
CA VAL A 12 3.89 -9.46 0.16
C VAL A 12 3.12 -9.34 -1.14
N VAL A 13 2.40 -8.23 -1.29
CA VAL A 13 1.76 -7.81 -2.55
C VAL A 13 2.63 -6.71 -3.16
N PRO A 14 3.50 -7.04 -4.14
CA PRO A 14 4.39 -6.05 -4.74
C PRO A 14 3.62 -5.09 -5.63
N ARG A 15 4.01 -3.81 -5.58
CA ARG A 15 3.61 -2.79 -6.56
C ARG A 15 4.56 -2.83 -7.75
N ASP A 16 4.18 -2.19 -8.84
CA ASP A 16 5.05 -2.06 -10.00
C ASP A 16 6.43 -1.45 -9.64
N GLY A 17 7.49 -2.01 -10.22
CA GLY A 17 8.89 -1.67 -9.92
C GLY A 17 9.48 -2.25 -8.63
N ALA A 18 8.69 -2.92 -7.78
CA ALA A 18 9.23 -3.64 -6.63
C ALA A 18 9.75 -5.02 -7.05
N ASP A 19 10.96 -5.39 -6.58
CA ASP A 19 11.56 -6.71 -6.78
C ASP A 19 11.75 -7.42 -5.43
N PRO A 20 10.73 -8.15 -4.94
CA PRO A 20 10.78 -8.85 -3.66
C PRO A 20 11.91 -9.88 -3.59
N GLU A 21 12.23 -10.54 -4.69
CA GLU A 21 13.32 -11.53 -4.74
C GLU A 21 14.67 -10.87 -4.51
N ARG A 22 14.95 -9.77 -5.22
CA ARG A 22 16.16 -8.99 -4.98
C ARG A 22 16.21 -8.48 -3.55
N ILE A 23 15.12 -7.93 -3.01
CA ILE A 23 15.07 -7.41 -1.63
C ILE A 23 15.34 -8.53 -0.61
N MET A 24 14.70 -9.69 -0.75
CA MET A 24 14.92 -10.85 0.13
C MET A 24 16.38 -11.33 0.07
N ASN A 25 16.95 -11.39 -1.13
CA ASN A 25 18.34 -11.82 -1.31
C ASN A 25 19.35 -10.84 -0.71
N HIS A 26 19.04 -9.55 -0.54
CA HIS A 26 19.93 -8.61 0.13
C HIS A 26 19.88 -8.66 1.67
N SER A 27 18.94 -9.40 2.26
CA SER A 27 18.81 -9.53 3.72
C SER A 27 19.05 -10.95 4.19
N SER A 28 20.03 -11.15 5.07
CA SER A 28 20.30 -12.46 5.68
C SER A 28 19.09 -12.99 6.46
N ILE A 29 18.35 -12.11 7.14
CA ILE A 29 17.16 -12.47 7.91
C ILE A 29 16.02 -12.89 6.97
N LEU A 30 15.70 -12.10 5.95
CA LEU A 30 14.61 -12.43 5.02
C LEU A 30 14.92 -13.70 4.23
N ARG A 31 16.17 -13.90 3.83
CA ARG A 31 16.62 -15.11 3.14
C ARG A 31 16.52 -16.34 4.03
N LYS A 32 16.91 -16.24 5.31
CA LYS A 32 16.79 -17.33 6.30
C LYS A 32 15.35 -17.81 6.46
N TYR A 33 14.38 -16.88 6.41
CA TYR A 33 12.96 -17.16 6.62
C TYR A 33 12.13 -17.07 5.32
N LYS A 34 12.74 -17.24 4.15
CA LYS A 34 12.08 -17.06 2.85
C LYS A 34 10.81 -17.90 2.69
N ASN A 35 10.78 -19.11 3.25
CA ASN A 35 9.62 -20.01 3.19
C ASN A 35 8.40 -19.48 3.96
N ASN A 36 8.59 -18.51 4.84
CA ASN A 36 7.52 -17.86 5.60
C ASN A 36 7.15 -16.48 5.02
N ILE A 37 7.61 -16.19 3.81
CA ILE A 37 7.31 -14.97 3.07
C ILE A 37 6.65 -15.38 1.75
N LEU A 38 5.34 -15.17 1.65
CA LEU A 38 4.57 -15.44 0.44
C LEU A 38 4.52 -14.19 -0.44
N VAL A 39 5.14 -14.23 -1.61
CA VAL A 39 5.03 -13.15 -2.60
C VAL A 39 3.89 -13.44 -3.57
N VAL A 40 2.89 -12.56 -3.61
CA VAL A 40 1.76 -12.63 -4.54
C VAL A 40 2.23 -12.15 -5.92
N LYS A 41 2.12 -13.00 -6.94
CA LYS A 41 2.66 -12.73 -8.29
C LYS A 41 1.66 -12.04 -9.24
N ASP A 42 0.36 -12.17 -9.01
CA ASP A 42 -0.66 -11.85 -10.01
C ASP A 42 -1.37 -10.50 -9.80
N ASP A 43 -0.93 -9.68 -8.84
CA ASP A 43 -1.62 -8.45 -8.42
C ASP A 43 -0.85 -7.16 -8.78
N SER A 44 0.33 -7.26 -9.39
CA SER A 44 1.16 -6.09 -9.72
C SER A 44 0.48 -5.14 -10.71
N ASN A 45 -0.31 -5.68 -11.64
CA ASN A 45 -1.04 -4.93 -12.68
C ASN A 45 -2.45 -4.49 -12.25
N HIS A 46 -2.85 -4.72 -10.99
CA HIS A 46 -4.17 -4.32 -10.54
C HIS A 46 -4.29 -2.78 -10.55
N PRO A 47 -5.38 -2.18 -11.07
CA PRO A 47 -5.51 -0.72 -11.19
C PRO A 47 -5.33 0.03 -9.86
N MET A 48 -5.64 -0.60 -8.73
CA MET A 48 -5.44 -0.01 -7.41
C MET A 48 -3.98 0.00 -6.95
N SER A 49 -3.08 -0.74 -7.61
CA SER A 49 -1.67 -0.80 -7.23
C SER A 49 -0.96 0.54 -7.40
N VAL A 50 -1.49 1.48 -8.19
CA VAL A 50 -0.91 2.84 -8.35
C VAL A 50 -1.43 3.85 -7.33
N VAL A 51 -2.49 3.51 -6.59
CA VAL A 51 -3.14 4.42 -5.65
C VAL A 51 -2.43 4.39 -4.31
N SER A 52 -1.97 5.55 -3.84
CA SER A 52 -1.38 5.70 -2.50
C SER A 52 -2.20 6.68 -1.68
N SER A 53 -2.16 6.54 -0.35
CA SER A 53 -2.84 7.49 0.53
C SER A 53 -2.32 8.93 0.35
N THR A 54 -1.06 9.11 -0.04
CA THR A 54 -0.53 10.44 -0.39
C THR A 54 -1.24 11.01 -1.62
N LYS A 55 -1.41 10.22 -2.68
CA LYS A 55 -2.17 10.63 -3.87
C LYS A 55 -3.62 10.95 -3.51
N SER A 56 -4.26 10.10 -2.69
CA SER A 56 -5.63 10.32 -2.22
C SER A 56 -5.78 11.60 -1.42
N ARG A 57 -4.89 11.88 -0.46
CA ARG A 57 -4.94 13.12 0.34
C ARG A 57 -4.76 14.38 -0.52
N LEU A 58 -3.81 14.38 -1.45
CA LEU A 58 -3.58 15.51 -2.36
C LEU A 58 -4.79 15.76 -3.27
N ALA A 59 -5.40 14.70 -3.80
CA ALA A 59 -6.62 14.81 -4.60
C ALA A 59 -7.76 15.44 -3.80
N LEU A 60 -7.98 14.97 -2.56
CA LEU A 60 -8.98 15.53 -1.65
C LEU A 60 -8.70 17.00 -1.31
N GLN A 61 -7.44 17.38 -1.09
CA GLN A 61 -7.04 18.77 -0.82
C GLN A 61 -7.28 19.71 -2.00
N HIS A 62 -7.05 19.23 -3.22
CA HIS A 62 -7.22 20.03 -4.43
C HIS A 62 -8.65 20.00 -4.99
N GLY A 63 -9.58 19.28 -4.34
CA GLY A 63 -10.94 19.10 -4.83
C GLY A 63 -11.03 18.29 -6.12
N ASP A 64 -10.11 17.34 -6.32
CA ASP A 64 -10.07 16.48 -7.50
C ASP A 64 -11.19 15.42 -7.46
N GLY A 65 -12.13 15.54 -8.41
CA GLY A 65 -13.27 14.64 -8.54
C GLY A 65 -12.91 13.20 -8.91
N HIS A 66 -11.69 12.93 -9.40
CA HIS A 66 -11.22 11.58 -9.74
C HIS A 66 -10.98 10.69 -8.51
N VAL A 67 -11.14 11.22 -7.29
CA VAL A 67 -11.02 10.43 -6.06
C VAL A 67 -12.02 9.27 -5.98
N VAL A 68 -13.17 9.36 -6.66
CA VAL A 68 -14.18 8.28 -6.74
C VAL A 68 -13.70 7.06 -7.51
N ASP A 69 -12.67 7.21 -8.37
CA ASP A 69 -12.12 6.11 -9.16
C ASP A 69 -11.35 5.10 -8.28
N TYR A 70 -11.01 5.49 -7.04
CA TYR A 70 -10.18 4.68 -6.15
C TYR A 70 -10.52 4.78 -4.65
N LEU A 71 -11.48 5.63 -4.23
CA LEU A 71 -12.08 5.57 -2.90
C LEU A 71 -13.58 5.33 -3.03
N CYS A 72 -14.13 4.50 -2.15
CA CYS A 72 -15.57 4.27 -2.15
C CYS A 72 -16.32 5.47 -1.53
N GLN A 73 -17.54 5.72 -2.00
CA GLN A 73 -18.35 6.87 -1.57
C GLN A 73 -18.51 6.99 -0.04
N PRO A 74 -18.77 5.92 0.73
CA PRO A 74 -18.88 6.03 2.19
C PRO A 74 -17.61 6.56 2.88
N VAL A 75 -16.43 6.26 2.31
CA VAL A 75 -15.15 6.78 2.82
C VAL A 75 -15.00 8.25 2.48
N ILE A 76 -15.37 8.66 1.26
CA ILE A 76 -15.37 10.06 0.84
C ILE A 76 -16.32 10.88 1.73
N ASP A 77 -17.55 10.41 1.93
CA ASP A 77 -18.55 11.05 2.78
C ASP A 77 -18.04 11.22 4.22
N TYR A 78 -17.38 10.20 4.76
CA TYR A 78 -16.78 10.25 6.09
C TYR A 78 -15.66 11.29 6.18
N ILE A 79 -14.77 11.34 5.18
CA ILE A 79 -13.68 12.32 5.10
C ILE A 79 -14.24 13.75 5.07
N LEU A 80 -15.25 14.00 4.24
CA LEU A 80 -15.88 15.32 4.11
C LEU A 80 -16.64 15.72 5.38
N LYS A 81 -17.46 14.82 5.93
CA LYS A 81 -18.20 15.07 7.18
C LYS A 81 -17.27 15.36 8.35
N SER A 82 -16.14 14.66 8.42
CA SER A 82 -15.16 14.76 9.50
C SER A 82 -14.06 15.79 9.21
N GLN A 83 -14.12 16.47 8.06
CA GLN A 83 -13.14 17.47 7.61
C GLN A 83 -11.69 16.95 7.60
N LEU A 84 -11.49 15.67 7.30
CA LEU A 84 -10.17 15.05 7.24
C LEU A 84 -9.44 15.49 5.97
N TYR A 85 -8.17 15.85 6.10
CA TYR A 85 -7.27 16.20 4.99
C TYR A 85 -7.67 17.45 4.18
N ILE A 86 -8.75 18.17 4.51
CA ILE A 86 -9.21 19.36 3.76
C ILE A 86 -8.33 20.60 4.03
N ASN A 87 -7.80 20.73 5.24
CA ASN A 87 -7.01 21.89 5.69
C ASN A 87 -5.57 21.53 6.07
N ALA A 88 -5.07 20.36 5.69
CA ALA A 88 -3.73 19.95 6.11
C ALA A 88 -2.69 20.84 5.41
N SER A 89 -2.15 21.79 6.17
CA SER A 89 -0.97 22.60 5.82
C SER A 89 0.24 21.67 5.84
N GLY A 90 0.48 20.99 4.71
CA GLY A 90 1.70 20.22 4.46
C GLY A 90 2.59 20.98 3.51
#